data_AF-A0A813LGY9-F1
#
_entry.id   AF-A0A813LGY9-F1
#
_cell.length_a   1.000
_cell.length_b   1.000
_cell.length_c   1.000
_cell.angle_alpha   90.00
_cell.angle_beta   90.00
_cell.angle_gamma   90.00
#
_symmetry.space_group_name_H-M   'P 1'
#
loop_
_entity.id
_entity.type
_entity.pdbx_description
1 polymer ?
#
loop_
_entity_poly.entity_id
_entity_poly.type
_entity_poly.pdbx_seq_one_letter_code
_entity_poly.pdbx_strand_id
1 'polypeptide(L)'
;MASRAIVWFRNDLRVRDNQLLQYAEVRGAAELVAIYCVDPRHFEPSPFGDYPRTGRFRAQFLAESVQELRTSLQRIGSCLLVVSGRPEDAIPAMFAGGNAVLAFQNEDTLEEQQVEDEVLKRIPRGTTVMRHWGKTLLHRDDLGWNPKETLPLPFGKFLHETCHRVKVRAEVPTPAQGDLPPFPESLQELWA
;
A
#
# COMPACT_ATOMS: atom_id res chain seq x y z
N MET A 1 0.22 18.07 14.26
CA MET A 1 -0.36 17.57 13.00
C MET A 1 0.76 17.42 11.99
N ALA A 2 0.77 16.34 11.20
CA ALA A 2 1.72 16.18 10.10
C ALA A 2 1.33 17.12 8.95
N SER A 3 2.31 17.67 8.23
CA SER A 3 2.07 18.50 7.06
C SER A 3 1.45 17.68 5.93
N ARG A 4 1.96 16.47 5.70
CA ARG A 4 1.52 15.61 4.60
C ARG A 4 1.57 14.14 5.00
N ALA A 5 0.49 13.43 4.68
CA ALA A 5 0.46 11.98 4.68
C ALA A 5 0.62 11.46 3.25
N ILE A 6 1.41 10.40 3.10
CA ILE A 6 1.56 9.65 1.86
C ILE A 6 1.04 8.24 2.11
N VAL A 7 0.04 7.82 1.34
CA VAL A 7 -0.46 6.43 1.33
C VAL A 7 0.06 5.77 0.06
N TRP A 8 1.00 4.85 0.20
CA TRP A 8 1.60 4.11 -0.90
C TRP A 8 0.84 2.82 -1.17
N PHE A 9 0.09 2.82 -2.27
CA PHE A 9 -0.62 1.66 -2.78
C PHE A 9 0.30 0.76 -3.62
N ARG A 10 0.14 -0.55 -3.46
CA ARG A 10 0.81 -1.59 -4.25
C ARG A 10 -0.19 -2.64 -4.73
N ASN A 11 -0.26 -3.77 -4.03
CA ASN A 11 -1.14 -4.90 -4.32
C ASN A 11 -2.47 -4.82 -3.56
N ASP A 12 -2.79 -3.65 -3.01
CA ASP A 12 -3.93 -3.34 -2.17
C ASP A 12 -4.78 -2.22 -2.80
N LEU A 13 -5.03 -2.33 -4.11
CA LEU A 13 -5.73 -1.33 -4.94
C LEU A 13 -7.24 -1.22 -4.63
N ARG A 14 -7.58 -0.85 -3.39
CA ARG A 14 -8.95 -0.75 -2.90
C ARG A 14 -9.09 0.33 -1.83
N VAL A 15 -10.28 0.93 -1.77
CA VAL A 15 -10.69 1.86 -0.71
C VAL A 15 -11.42 1.12 0.43
N ARG A 16 -12.27 0.15 0.08
CA ARG A 16 -12.99 -0.70 1.03
C ARG A 16 -12.03 -1.59 1.81
N ASP A 17 -12.28 -1.71 3.11
CA ASP A 17 -11.49 -2.54 4.02
C ASP A 17 -9.97 -2.32 3.86
N ASN A 18 -9.58 -1.04 3.86
CA ASN A 18 -8.19 -0.61 3.77
C ASN A 18 -7.79 0.17 5.02
N GLN A 19 -7.07 -0.49 5.92
CA GLN A 19 -6.60 0.07 7.20
C GLN A 19 -5.68 1.28 7.00
N LEU A 20 -4.98 1.39 5.87
CA LEU A 20 -4.08 2.53 5.61
C LEU A 20 -4.84 3.85 5.67
N LEU A 21 -6.08 3.86 5.19
CA LEU A 21 -6.98 5.01 5.16
C LEU A 21 -7.66 5.29 6.52
N GLN A 22 -7.41 4.44 7.53
CA GLN A 22 -7.99 4.55 8.87
C GLN A 22 -7.01 5.04 9.92
N TYR A 23 -5.70 5.04 9.63
CA TYR A 23 -4.69 5.52 10.57
C TYR A 23 -4.97 6.98 10.96
N ALA A 24 -4.92 7.27 12.26
CA ALA A 24 -5.19 8.61 12.78
C ALA A 24 -4.15 9.62 12.28
N GLU A 25 -2.92 9.19 12.09
CA GLU A 25 -1.82 9.96 11.54
C GLU A 25 -2.07 10.34 10.08
N VAL A 26 -2.71 9.45 9.31
CA VAL A 26 -3.10 9.70 7.92
C VAL A 26 -4.29 10.67 7.87
N ARG A 27 -5.35 10.40 8.63
CA ARG A 27 -6.56 11.25 8.66
C ARG A 27 -6.33 12.62 9.30
N GLY A 28 -5.36 12.74 10.20
CA GLY A 28 -5.01 13.97 10.91
C GLY A 28 -3.91 14.81 10.23
N ALA A 29 -3.46 14.44 9.03
CA ALA A 29 -2.54 15.25 8.25
C ALA A 29 -3.27 16.43 7.57
N ALA A 30 -2.54 17.50 7.23
CA ALA A 30 -3.14 18.63 6.51
C ALA A 30 -3.47 18.28 5.05
N GLU A 31 -2.67 17.43 4.42
CA GLU A 31 -2.86 16.96 3.05
C GLU A 31 -2.56 15.47 2.93
N LEU A 32 -3.18 14.82 1.93
CA LEU A 32 -3.00 13.40 1.62
C LEU A 32 -2.59 13.19 0.17
N VAL A 33 -1.48 12.48 -0.03
CA VAL A 33 -1.05 11.96 -1.32
C VAL A 33 -1.24 10.44 -1.33
N ALA A 34 -2.31 9.96 -1.93
CA ALA A 34 -2.39 8.56 -2.33
C ALA A 34 -1.54 8.37 -3.58
N ILE A 35 -0.58 7.45 -3.55
CA ILE A 35 0.36 7.22 -4.65
C ILE A 35 0.42 5.75 -5.07
N TYR A 36 0.46 5.52 -6.38
CA TYR A 36 0.81 4.25 -7.00
C TYR A 36 1.99 4.45 -7.95
N CYS A 37 3.01 3.61 -7.86
CA CYS A 37 4.18 3.68 -8.74
C CYS A 37 4.13 2.53 -9.74
N VAL A 38 4.09 2.85 -11.04
CA VAL A 38 4.31 1.90 -12.13
C VAL A 38 5.81 1.64 -12.19
N ASP A 39 6.25 0.64 -11.43
CA ASP A 39 7.66 0.28 -11.30
C ASP A 39 8.17 -0.40 -12.58
N PRO A 40 9.20 0.15 -13.27
CA PRO A 40 9.72 -0.44 -14.50
C PRO A 40 10.22 -1.88 -14.29
N ARG A 41 10.72 -2.23 -13.10
CA ARG A 41 11.22 -3.58 -12.77
C ARG A 41 10.16 -4.67 -12.95
N HIS A 42 8.88 -4.33 -12.81
CA HIS A 42 7.79 -5.29 -13.01
C HIS A 42 7.58 -5.68 -14.48
N PHE A 43 8.14 -4.93 -15.42
CA PHE A 43 8.00 -5.14 -16.87
C PHE A 43 9.31 -5.54 -17.55
N GLU A 44 10.42 -5.51 -16.81
CA GLU A 44 11.70 -6.07 -17.24
C GLU A 44 11.64 -7.60 -17.35
N PRO A 45 12.55 -8.23 -18.12
CA PRO A 45 12.65 -9.69 -18.20
C PRO A 45 12.89 -10.36 -16.85
N SER A 46 12.44 -11.61 -16.73
CA SER A 46 12.70 -12.44 -15.56
C SER A 46 14.18 -12.86 -15.51
N PRO A 47 14.82 -12.93 -14.32
CA PRO A 47 16.15 -13.52 -14.19
C PRO A 47 16.18 -15.02 -14.56
N PHE A 48 15.01 -15.65 -14.70
CA PHE A 48 14.85 -17.05 -15.09
C PHE A 48 14.38 -17.24 -16.55
N GLY A 49 14.43 -16.18 -17.38
CA GLY A 49 14.22 -16.29 -18.83
C GLY A 49 13.80 -14.98 -19.52
N ASP A 50 13.85 -14.97 -20.86
CA ASP A 50 13.65 -13.78 -21.70
C ASP A 50 12.17 -13.35 -21.89
N TYR A 51 11.32 -13.65 -20.92
CA TYR A 51 9.92 -13.20 -20.91
C TYR A 51 9.74 -12.04 -19.93
N PRO A 52 8.89 -11.05 -20.26
CA PRO A 52 8.60 -9.95 -19.35
C PRO A 52 7.98 -10.52 -18.07
N ARG A 53 8.42 -10.02 -16.91
CA ARG A 53 7.85 -10.38 -15.61
C ARG A 53 6.33 -10.21 -15.60
N THR A 54 5.84 -9.13 -16.22
CA THR A 54 4.41 -8.85 -16.42
C THR A 54 4.01 -8.92 -17.89
N GLY A 55 3.31 -9.99 -18.26
CA GLY A 55 2.73 -10.14 -19.59
C GLY A 55 1.54 -9.21 -19.84
N ARG A 56 1.18 -9.03 -21.12
CA ARG A 56 0.15 -8.07 -21.59
C ARG A 56 -1.19 -8.15 -20.86
N PHE A 57 -1.66 -9.36 -20.53
CA PHE A 57 -2.97 -9.55 -19.90
C PHE A 57 -2.99 -9.02 -18.46
N ARG A 58 -1.92 -9.29 -17.70
CA ARG A 58 -1.79 -8.79 -16.33
C ARG A 58 -1.50 -7.29 -16.32
N ALA A 59 -0.74 -6.79 -17.30
CA ALA A 59 -0.50 -5.36 -17.47
C ALA A 59 -1.80 -4.58 -17.71
N GLN A 60 -2.67 -5.10 -18.59
CA GLN A 60 -3.98 -4.52 -18.84
C GLN A 60 -4.86 -4.53 -17.58
N PHE A 61 -4.99 -5.68 -16.92
CA PHE A 61 -5.76 -5.79 -15.67
C PHE A 61 -5.26 -4.83 -14.58
N LEU A 62 -3.95 -4.66 -14.47
CA LEU A 62 -3.34 -3.75 -13.52
C LEU A 62 -3.69 -2.29 -13.84
N ALA A 63 -3.58 -1.89 -15.11
CA ALA A 63 -3.93 -0.53 -15.54
C ALA A 63 -5.41 -0.22 -15.25
N GLU A 64 -6.30 -1.16 -15.56
CA GLU A 64 -7.74 -1.06 -15.26
C GLU A 64 -8.01 -0.98 -13.75
N SER A 65 -7.29 -1.76 -12.94
CA SER A 65 -7.41 -1.74 -11.47
C SER A 65 -6.95 -0.41 -10.86
N VAL A 66 -5.83 0.13 -11.34
CA VAL A 66 -5.30 1.43 -10.89
C VAL A 66 -6.26 2.55 -11.29
N GLN A 67 -6.84 2.48 -12.49
CA GLN A 67 -7.83 3.45 -12.95
C GLN A 67 -9.10 3.43 -12.08
N GLU A 68 -9.62 2.25 -11.74
CA GLU A 68 -10.79 2.14 -10.85
C GLU A 68 -10.48 2.60 -9.42
N LEU A 69 -9.28 2.32 -8.90
CA LEU A 69 -8.85 2.87 -7.60
C LEU A 69 -8.87 4.40 -7.63
N ARG A 70 -8.35 5.02 -8.69
CA ARG A 70 -8.38 6.48 -8.85
C ARG A 70 -9.80 7.01 -8.84
N THR A 71 -10.70 6.40 -9.62
CA THR A 71 -12.12 6.79 -9.64
C THR A 71 -12.77 6.61 -8.26
N SER A 72 -12.47 5.52 -7.56
CA SER A 72 -12.98 5.27 -6.21
C SER A 72 -12.50 6.32 -5.19
N LEU A 73 -11.24 6.74 -5.25
CA LEU A 73 -10.70 7.82 -4.41
C LEU A 73 -11.33 9.19 -4.74
N GLN A 74 -11.55 9.48 -6.03
CA GLN A 74 -12.23 10.71 -6.47
C GLN A 74 -13.67 10.81 -5.96
N ARG A 75 -14.41 9.69 -5.94
CA ARG A 75 -15.78 9.64 -5.40
C ARG A 75 -15.86 10.06 -3.92
N ILE A 76 -14.77 9.92 -3.17
CA ILE A 76 -14.70 10.32 -1.75
C ILE A 76 -13.88 11.61 -1.54
N GLY A 77 -13.61 12.38 -2.60
CA GLY A 77 -12.92 13.66 -2.51
C GLY A 77 -11.39 13.58 -2.37
N SER A 78 -10.80 12.42 -2.63
CA SER A 78 -9.35 12.22 -2.69
C SER A 78 -8.87 12.03 -4.14
N CYS A 79 -7.59 11.78 -4.37
CA CYS A 79 -7.06 11.53 -5.71
C CYS A 79 -5.87 10.57 -5.64
N LEU A 80 -5.74 9.70 -6.65
CA LEU A 80 -4.58 8.83 -6.82
C LEU A 80 -3.55 9.48 -7.75
N LEU A 81 -2.33 9.64 -7.25
CA LEU A 81 -1.14 9.97 -8.02
C LEU A 81 -0.52 8.70 -8.58
N VAL A 82 -0.51 8.52 -9.90
CA VAL A 82 0.15 7.40 -10.61
C VAL A 82 1.46 7.86 -11.25
N VAL A 83 2.60 7.44 -10.70
CA VAL A 83 3.93 7.83 -11.20
C VAL A 83 4.56 6.66 -11.95
N SER A 84 5.09 6.91 -13.15
CA SER A 84 5.99 5.94 -13.80
C SER A 84 7.40 6.12 -13.25
N GLY A 85 7.91 5.11 -12.55
CA GLY A 85 9.20 5.21 -11.88
C GLY A 85 9.32 4.32 -10.65
N ARG A 86 10.52 4.27 -10.09
CA ARG A 86 10.81 3.46 -8.91
C ARG A 86 10.24 4.13 -7.65
N PRO A 87 9.58 3.38 -6.75
CA PRO A 87 9.04 3.91 -5.50
C PRO A 87 10.08 4.67 -4.66
N GLU A 88 11.31 4.16 -4.60
CA GLU A 88 12.42 4.76 -3.84
C GLU A 88 12.93 6.10 -4.42
N ASP A 89 12.47 6.51 -5.60
CA ASP A 89 12.72 7.82 -6.17
C ASP A 89 11.46 8.70 -6.08
N ALA A 90 10.30 8.14 -6.44
CA ALA A 90 9.03 8.87 -6.52
C ALA A 90 8.46 9.26 -5.15
N ILE A 91 8.47 8.34 -4.16
CA ILE A 91 7.87 8.59 -2.84
C ILE A 91 8.64 9.67 -2.07
N PRO A 92 10.00 9.63 -1.97
CA PRO A 92 10.75 10.70 -1.32
C PRO A 92 10.52 12.10 -1.91
N ALA A 93 10.23 12.20 -3.21
CA ALA A 93 9.94 13.47 -3.87
C ALA A 93 8.59 14.08 -3.47
N MET A 94 7.68 13.31 -2.86
CA MET A 94 6.35 13.80 -2.47
C MET A 94 6.33 14.52 -1.13
N PHE A 95 7.41 14.46 -0.36
CA PHE A 95 7.53 15.15 0.92
C PHE A 95 7.75 16.65 0.74
N ALA A 96 7.05 17.48 1.52
CA ALA A 96 7.10 18.95 1.44
C ALA A 96 7.75 19.61 2.66
N GLY A 97 8.67 18.91 3.34
CA GLY A 97 9.26 19.36 4.60
C GLY A 97 8.30 19.25 5.80
N GLY A 98 8.85 19.44 7.01
CA GLY A 98 8.12 19.27 8.26
C GLY A 98 7.86 17.81 8.66
N ASN A 99 6.94 17.60 9.61
CA ASN A 99 6.55 16.27 10.06
C ASN A 99 5.67 15.59 9.00
N ALA A 100 6.02 14.39 8.57
CA ALA A 100 5.30 13.66 7.53
C ALA A 100 4.94 12.23 7.98
N VAL A 101 3.96 11.66 7.30
CA VAL A 101 3.50 10.28 7.51
C VAL A 101 3.65 9.50 6.21
N LEU A 102 4.20 8.29 6.30
CA LEU A 102 4.19 7.32 5.20
C LEU A 102 3.44 6.07 5.68
N ALA A 103 2.35 5.71 5.00
CA ALA A 103 1.56 4.52 5.28
C ALA A 103 1.57 3.56 4.09
N PHE A 104 1.83 2.27 4.33
CA PHE A 104 1.77 1.23 3.30
C PHE A 104 1.47 -0.16 3.91
N GLN A 105 0.87 -1.04 3.11
CA GLN A 105 0.65 -2.43 3.50
C GLN A 105 1.96 -3.21 3.33
N ASN A 106 2.43 -4.00 4.31
CA ASN A 106 3.64 -4.82 4.19
C ASN A 106 3.58 -5.91 3.11
N GLU A 107 4.76 -6.32 2.65
CA GLU A 107 4.98 -7.48 1.78
C GLU A 107 5.89 -8.53 2.44
N ASP A 108 5.72 -9.79 2.03
CA ASP A 108 6.49 -10.93 2.54
C ASP A 108 7.60 -11.41 1.62
N THR A 109 7.62 -10.90 0.39
CA THR A 109 8.49 -11.35 -0.69
C THR A 109 9.73 -10.48 -0.79
N LEU A 110 10.84 -11.09 -1.20
CA LEU A 110 12.18 -10.49 -1.13
C LEU A 110 12.30 -9.21 -1.95
N GLU A 111 11.83 -9.21 -3.19
CA GLU A 111 11.94 -8.06 -4.11
C GLU A 111 11.17 -6.86 -3.54
N GLU A 112 9.95 -7.09 -3.05
CA GLU A 112 9.11 -6.06 -2.45
C GLU A 112 9.71 -5.51 -1.14
N GLN A 113 10.29 -6.36 -0.30
CA GLN A 113 10.97 -5.93 0.93
C GLN A 113 12.21 -5.09 0.62
N GLN A 114 12.98 -5.44 -0.42
CA GLN A 114 14.11 -4.63 -0.87
C GLN A 114 13.67 -3.23 -1.33
N VAL A 115 12.55 -3.14 -2.06
CA VAL A 115 11.97 -1.84 -2.46
C VAL A 115 11.51 -1.04 -1.23
N GLU A 116 10.83 -1.69 -0.26
CA GLU A 116 10.44 -1.05 1.00
C GLU A 116 11.66 -0.46 1.72
N ASP A 117 12.74 -1.24 1.87
CA ASP A 117 13.96 -0.80 2.53
C ASP A 117 14.61 0.38 1.82
N GLU A 118 14.65 0.38 0.48
CA GLU A 118 15.20 1.50 -0.30
C GLU A 118 14.37 2.78 -0.17
N VAL A 119 13.03 2.67 -0.16
CA VAL A 119 12.14 3.81 0.13
C VAL A 119 12.45 4.37 1.52
N LEU A 120 12.48 3.52 2.54
CA LEU A 120 12.66 3.91 3.93
C LEU A 120 14.03 4.55 4.21
N LYS A 121 15.07 4.19 3.45
CA LYS A 121 16.40 4.83 3.54
C LYS A 121 16.39 6.26 3.01
N ARG A 122 15.46 6.61 2.12
CA ARG A 122 15.47 7.87 1.35
C ARG A 122 14.41 8.87 1.78
N ILE A 123 13.44 8.46 2.60
CA ILE A 123 12.47 9.39 3.18
C ILE A 123 13.12 10.31 4.25
N PRO A 124 12.55 11.49 4.52
CA PRO A 124 13.06 12.40 5.54
C PRO A 124 13.14 11.76 6.93
N ARG A 125 14.20 12.09 7.68
CA ARG A 125 14.34 11.67 9.08
C ARG A 125 13.18 12.21 9.92
N GLY A 126 12.66 11.39 10.83
CA GLY A 126 11.51 11.75 11.67
C GLY A 126 10.14 11.52 11.01
N THR A 127 10.10 10.99 9.79
CA THR A 127 8.85 10.52 9.17
C THR A 127 8.20 9.45 10.04
N THR A 128 6.91 9.60 10.34
CA THR A 128 6.13 8.57 11.01
C THR A 128 5.74 7.50 9.99
N VAL A 129 6.16 6.26 10.21
CA VAL A 129 5.93 5.15 9.28
C VAL A 129 4.87 4.21 9.83
N MET A 130 3.77 4.07 9.11
CA MET A 130 2.67 3.17 9.43
C MET A 130 2.71 1.97 8.48
N ARG A 131 2.79 0.77 9.05
CA ARG A 131 2.82 -0.48 8.26
C ARG A 131 1.66 -1.38 8.65
N HIS A 132 1.03 -2.00 7.66
CA HIS A 132 -0.15 -2.83 7.89
C HIS A 132 -0.07 -4.20 7.22
N TRP A 133 -0.54 -5.25 7.89
CA TRP A 133 -0.72 -6.58 7.28
C TRP A 133 -2.19 -6.78 6.90
N GLY A 134 -2.51 -6.73 5.61
CA GLY A 134 -3.89 -6.75 5.11
C GLY A 134 -4.21 -7.77 4.02
N LYS A 135 -3.33 -8.76 3.79
CA LYS A 135 -3.41 -9.71 2.65
C LYS A 135 -4.12 -11.03 2.96
N THR A 136 -4.25 -11.37 4.23
CA THR A 136 -4.72 -12.69 4.68
C THR A 136 -6.05 -12.55 5.42
N LEU A 137 -6.94 -13.52 5.23
CA LEU A 137 -8.24 -13.57 5.90
C LEU A 137 -8.10 -13.58 7.43
N LEU A 138 -7.13 -14.35 7.93
CA LEU A 138 -6.77 -14.38 9.35
C LEU A 138 -5.64 -13.38 9.57
N HIS A 139 -5.83 -12.44 10.49
CA HIS A 139 -4.80 -11.47 10.82
C HIS A 139 -3.66 -12.17 11.58
N ARG A 140 -2.41 -11.80 11.27
CA ARG A 140 -1.20 -12.47 11.80
C ARG A 140 -1.13 -12.44 13.32
N ASP A 141 -1.47 -11.30 13.91
CA ASP A 141 -1.46 -11.11 15.36
C ASP A 141 -2.49 -11.97 16.09
N ASP A 142 -3.49 -12.51 15.38
CA ASP A 142 -4.56 -13.33 15.98
C ASP A 142 -4.27 -14.83 15.88
N LEU A 143 -3.17 -15.24 15.23
CA LEU A 143 -2.86 -16.65 14.98
C LEU A 143 -2.48 -17.42 16.26
N GLY A 144 -1.98 -16.72 17.28
CA GLY A 144 -1.46 -17.35 18.50
C GLY A 144 -0.10 -18.05 18.31
N TRP A 145 0.52 -17.88 17.15
CA TRP A 145 1.87 -18.33 16.81
C TRP A 145 2.49 -17.35 15.79
N ASN A 146 3.82 -17.37 15.67
CA ASN A 146 4.54 -16.49 14.75
C ASN A 146 4.81 -17.21 13.41
N PRO A 147 4.25 -16.75 12.27
CA PRO A 147 4.51 -17.35 10.96
C PRO A 147 5.97 -17.34 10.51
N LYS A 148 6.81 -16.49 11.09
CA LYS A 148 8.26 -16.49 10.81
C LYS A 148 9.00 -17.62 11.50
N GLU A 149 8.43 -18.19 12.56
CA GLU A 149 9.07 -19.22 13.39
C GLU A 149 8.47 -20.60 13.16
N THR A 150 7.17 -20.67 12.89
CA THR A 150 6.46 -21.93 12.73
C THR A 150 5.34 -21.80 11.70
N LEU A 151 5.13 -22.87 10.95
CA LEU A 151 3.97 -23.05 10.09
C LEU A 151 3.38 -24.43 10.39
N PRO A 152 2.12 -24.54 10.85
CA PRO A 152 1.51 -25.84 11.11
C PRO A 152 1.38 -26.64 9.81
N LEU A 153 2.20 -27.68 9.69
CA LEU A 153 2.19 -28.60 8.56
C LEU A 153 1.75 -30.01 8.99
N PRO A 154 1.05 -30.76 8.12
CA PRO A 154 0.53 -30.35 6.80
C PRO A 154 -0.65 -29.36 6.91
N PHE A 155 -1.16 -28.85 5.79
CA PHE A 155 -2.26 -27.86 5.77
C PHE A 155 -3.47 -28.24 6.66
N GLY A 156 -3.81 -29.53 6.76
CA GLY A 156 -4.89 -30.00 7.65
C GLY A 156 -4.68 -29.59 9.12
N LYS A 157 -3.43 -29.55 9.59
CA LYS A 157 -3.08 -29.06 10.94
C LYS A 157 -3.39 -27.57 11.07
N PHE A 158 -2.95 -26.75 10.11
CA PHE A 158 -3.27 -25.32 10.07
C PHE A 158 -4.78 -25.06 10.03
N LEU A 159 -5.52 -25.82 9.20
CA LEU A 159 -6.97 -25.72 9.09
C LEU A 159 -7.68 -25.99 10.43
N HIS A 160 -7.40 -27.13 11.06
CA HIS A 160 -8.09 -27.53 12.28
C HIS A 160 -7.65 -26.75 13.52
N GLU A 161 -6.35 -26.47 13.66
CA GLU A 161 -5.81 -25.82 14.86
C GLU A 161 -5.87 -24.29 14.80
N THR A 162 -5.88 -23.70 13.61
CA THR A 162 -5.88 -22.24 13.43
C THR A 162 -7.19 -21.75 12.81
N CYS A 163 -7.50 -22.16 11.57
CA CYS A 163 -8.62 -21.58 10.84
C CYS A 163 -9.99 -21.74 11.51
N HIS A 164 -10.23 -22.87 12.20
CA HIS A 164 -11.49 -23.10 12.91
C HIS A 164 -11.61 -22.34 14.23
N ARG A 165 -10.50 -21.80 14.77
CA ARG A 165 -10.43 -21.21 16.10
C ARG A 165 -10.25 -19.69 16.07
N VAL A 166 -9.46 -19.20 15.11
CA VAL A 166 -9.20 -17.78 14.94
C VAL A 166 -10.42 -17.12 14.29
N LYS A 167 -10.94 -16.07 14.93
CA LYS A 167 -12.05 -15.29 14.37
C LYS A 167 -11.52 -14.34 13.30
N VAL A 168 -12.23 -14.28 12.18
CA VAL A 168 -12.00 -13.25 11.16
C VAL A 168 -12.38 -11.89 11.75
N ARG A 169 -11.51 -10.89 11.56
CA ARG A 169 -11.79 -9.51 11.99
C ARG A 169 -12.92 -8.93 11.14
N ALA A 170 -13.71 -8.04 11.74
CA ALA A 170 -14.67 -7.27 10.98
C ALA A 170 -13.95 -6.32 10.02
N GLU A 171 -14.57 -6.04 8.87
CA GLU A 171 -14.05 -5.04 7.92
C GLU A 171 -13.94 -3.66 8.60
N VAL A 172 -12.91 -2.91 8.26
CA VAL A 172 -12.82 -1.51 8.67
C VAL A 172 -13.79 -0.63 7.87
N PRO A 173 -14.30 0.47 8.44
CA PRO A 173 -15.21 1.36 7.74
C PRO A 173 -14.59 1.88 6.42
N THR A 174 -15.38 1.89 5.35
CA THR A 174 -14.97 2.55 4.11
C THR A 174 -15.02 4.07 4.31
N PRO A 175 -13.94 4.82 4.02
CA PRO A 175 -13.96 6.27 4.14
C PRO A 175 -15.09 6.90 3.30
N ALA A 176 -15.78 7.88 3.89
CA ALA A 176 -16.75 8.72 3.20
C ALA A 176 -16.10 10.02 2.68
N GLN A 177 -16.85 10.77 1.90
CA GLN A 177 -16.40 12.10 1.46
C GLN A 177 -16.14 13.00 2.68
N GLY A 178 -14.94 13.57 2.74
CA GLY A 178 -14.49 14.43 3.86
C GLY A 178 -13.76 13.70 4.99
N ASP A 179 -13.69 12.36 4.96
CA ASP A 179 -12.93 11.59 5.96
C ASP A 179 -11.41 11.65 5.75
N LEU A 180 -10.98 11.96 4.53
CA LEU A 180 -9.58 12.01 4.14
C LEU A 180 -9.14 13.46 3.91
N PRO A 181 -7.88 13.81 4.25
CA PRO A 181 -7.34 15.13 3.93
C PRO A 181 -7.38 15.40 2.42
N PRO A 182 -7.43 16.68 2.01
CA PRO A 182 -7.43 17.05 0.61
C PRO A 182 -6.13 16.67 -0.08
N PHE A 183 -6.21 16.48 -1.40
CA PHE A 183 -5.03 16.29 -2.24
C PHE A 183 -4.28 17.63 -2.42
N PRO A 184 -2.94 17.68 -2.33
CA PRO A 184 -2.19 18.93 -2.44
C PRO A 184 -2.41 19.67 -3.76
N GLU A 185 -2.74 20.96 -3.70
CA GLU A 185 -2.90 21.81 -4.89
C GLU A 185 -1.61 21.87 -5.73
N SER A 186 -0.44 21.90 -5.06
CA SER A 186 0.87 21.95 -5.72
C SER A 186 1.16 20.75 -6.62
N LEU A 187 0.42 19.65 -6.48
CA LEU A 187 0.60 18.43 -7.29
C LEU A 187 -0.51 18.25 -8.34
N GLN A 188 -1.50 19.14 -8.39
CA GLN A 188 -2.57 19.09 -9.40
C GLN A 188 -2.04 19.39 -10.81
N GLU A 189 -1.02 20.25 -10.93
CA GLU A 189 -0.43 20.67 -12.22
C GLU A 189 0.53 19.64 -12.85
N LEU A 190 1.05 18.69 -12.09
CA LEU A 190 1.91 17.61 -12.62
C LEU A 190 1.14 16.64 -13.55
N TRP A 191 -0.13 16.94 -13.84
CA TRP A 191 -1.17 16.02 -14.32
C TRP A 191 -2.18 16.62 -15.32
N ALA A 192 -1.97 17.85 -15.81
CA ALA A 192 -2.66 18.35 -17.00
C ALA A 192 -1.93 17.90 -18.27
#